data_AF-A0A430RBW1-F1
#
_entry.id   AF-A0A430RBW1-F1
#
_cell.length_a   1.000
_cell.length_b   1.000
_cell.length_c   1.000
_cell.angle_alpha   90.00
_cell.angle_beta   90.00
_cell.angle_gamma   90.00
#
_symmetry.space_group_name_H-M   'P 1'
#
loop_
_entity.id
_entity.type
_entity.pdbx_description
1 polymer ?
#
loop_
_entity_poly.entity_id
_entity_poly.type
_entity_poly.pdbx_seq_one_letter_code
_entity_poly.pdbx_strand_id
1 'polypeptide(L)'
;MPLAYANGYGFALRAKQQGTPPGRLGGGMVKRRGMLGQPPGHSGQPSGHLEGNLAEFPFSALVGALMSTGRTGQLLLRTPYLEGEVFLQNGQVVHARVRSGEKVLEGEEALDLLTGIKRAPYRFEPEVSPPHTTLLGGLAVPARLAEAEAQWRGLSLPVDWGYVLRLPAKGGAVELGPEALRVLAQVEGKRIVEVLLAPGTLRLARILHTLLQMGALEAVPLVEVPPASLLVLPIYGPGSGVAYVDEALYAEWARAIRHGFRLRLRPPEVVMEVRPRPNIPGRLGLLEEDLRRLRLRRGDKVEVVPEV
;
A
#
# COMPACT_ATOMS: atom_id res chain seq x y z
N MET A 1 8.50 -25.32 45.88
CA MET A 1 8.59 -24.42 47.04
C MET A 1 9.39 -23.19 46.62
N PRO A 2 8.94 -21.97 46.93
CA PRO A 2 8.99 -20.81 46.01
C PRO A 2 9.80 -19.61 46.55
N LEU A 3 9.94 -18.57 45.72
CA LEU A 3 9.86 -17.11 46.00
C LEU A 3 10.13 -16.39 44.65
N ALA A 4 9.12 -15.92 43.90
CA ALA A 4 8.34 -14.69 44.05
C ALA A 4 9.15 -13.40 43.80
N TYR A 5 8.86 -12.69 42.70
CA TYR A 5 8.47 -11.27 42.74
C TYR A 5 7.71 -10.90 41.47
N ALA A 6 6.51 -10.36 41.69
CA ALA A 6 5.59 -9.82 40.70
C ALA A 6 5.82 -8.31 40.55
N ASN A 7 5.48 -7.76 39.39
CA ASN A 7 4.96 -6.39 39.29
C ASN A 7 4.03 -6.30 38.08
N GLY A 8 2.74 -6.19 38.37
CA GLY A 8 1.70 -5.84 37.42
C GLY A 8 1.41 -4.35 37.50
N TYR A 9 1.05 -3.76 36.35
CA TYR A 9 0.30 -2.52 36.28
C TYR A 9 -0.88 -2.73 35.34
N GLY A 10 -2.05 -2.96 35.94
CA GLY A 10 -3.34 -2.81 35.30
C GLY A 10 -3.87 -1.41 35.58
N PHE A 11 -4.32 -0.71 34.54
CA PHE A 11 -5.12 0.51 34.70
C PHE A 11 -6.57 0.21 34.38
N ALA A 12 -7.41 0.43 35.39
CA ALA A 12 -8.83 0.18 35.40
C ALA A 12 -9.62 1.33 34.75
N LEU A 13 -10.65 0.91 33.99
CA LEU A 13 -11.80 1.69 33.55
C LEU A 13 -12.52 2.35 34.72
N ARG A 14 -12.93 3.61 34.56
CA ARG A 14 -13.86 4.28 35.50
C ARG A 14 -15.08 4.82 34.74
N ALA A 15 -16.15 4.03 34.80
CA ALA A 15 -17.50 4.47 34.48
C ALA A 15 -18.01 5.43 35.57
N LYS A 16 -18.62 6.55 35.17
CA LYS A 16 -19.44 7.39 36.05
C LYS A 16 -20.90 7.22 35.65
N GLN A 17 -21.66 6.53 36.50
CA GLN A 17 -23.11 6.66 36.63
C GLN A 17 -23.41 7.28 38.00
N GLN A 18 -24.37 8.21 38.03
CA GLN A 18 -25.22 8.66 39.15
C GLN A 18 -25.74 10.06 38.76
N GLY A 19 -27.02 10.43 38.85
CA GLY A 19 -28.22 9.76 39.30
C GLY A 19 -29.42 10.71 39.12
N THR A 20 -30.61 10.16 38.88
CA THR A 20 -31.92 10.82 39.03
C THR A 20 -32.36 10.69 40.50
N PRO A 21 -33.15 11.62 41.10
CA PRO A 21 -34.63 11.58 41.06
C PRO A 21 -35.29 12.98 41.32
N PRO A 22 -36.55 13.10 41.78
CA PRO A 22 -37.83 12.88 41.08
C PRO A 22 -38.68 14.16 40.97
N GLY A 23 -39.81 14.08 40.23
CA GLY A 23 -40.60 15.23 39.79
C GLY A 23 -41.59 15.86 40.78
N ARG A 24 -42.30 16.89 40.29
CA ARG A 24 -43.63 17.29 40.78
C ARG A 24 -44.42 18.04 39.71
N LEU A 25 -45.71 17.68 39.64
CA LEU A 25 -46.79 18.27 38.85
C LEU A 25 -47.08 19.72 39.29
N GLY A 26 -47.48 20.56 38.32
CA GLY A 26 -48.08 21.86 38.57
C GLY A 26 -48.63 22.45 37.28
N GLY A 27 -49.94 22.38 37.10
CA GLY A 27 -50.64 22.94 35.95
C GLY A 27 -50.64 24.47 35.92
N GLY A 28 -50.79 25.03 34.73
CA GLY A 28 -50.86 26.46 34.50
C GLY A 28 -51.24 26.75 33.05
N MET A 29 -52.54 26.68 32.78
CA MET A 29 -53.18 27.17 31.56
C MET A 29 -52.99 28.69 31.48
N VAL A 30 -52.79 29.24 30.27
CA VAL A 30 -53.46 30.44 29.71
C VAL A 30 -52.60 31.21 28.67
N LYS A 31 -53.27 31.49 27.54
CA LYS A 31 -53.11 32.57 26.53
C LYS A 31 -52.19 32.40 25.31
N ARG A 32 -52.89 32.15 24.19
CA ARG A 32 -52.58 32.58 22.82
C ARG A 32 -52.08 34.03 22.75
N ARG A 33 -51.02 34.26 21.95
CA ARG A 33 -50.94 35.33 20.96
C ARG A 33 -49.87 34.99 19.94
N GLY A 34 -50.21 35.10 18.66
CA GLY A 34 -49.38 34.63 17.56
C GLY A 34 -48.17 35.53 17.27
N MET A 35 -47.21 34.94 16.55
CA MET A 35 -46.34 35.64 15.62
C MET A 35 -45.86 34.62 14.59
N LEU A 36 -45.89 35.03 13.31
CA LEU A 36 -45.33 34.33 12.18
C LEU A 36 -43.86 33.99 12.46
N GLY A 37 -43.54 32.70 12.51
CA GLY A 37 -42.19 32.17 12.56
C GLY A 37 -41.91 31.40 11.27
N GLN A 38 -40.84 31.82 10.60
CA GLN A 38 -40.27 31.23 9.39
C GLN A 38 -40.17 29.69 9.46
N PRO A 39 -40.25 28.98 8.32
CA PRO A 39 -40.05 27.53 8.31
C PRO A 39 -38.62 27.21 8.77
N PRO A 40 -38.42 26.16 9.59
CA PRO A 40 -37.10 25.79 10.05
C PRO A 40 -36.29 25.24 8.87
N GLY A 41 -35.28 26.02 8.46
CA GLY A 41 -34.19 25.55 7.62
C GLY A 41 -33.34 24.55 8.40
N HIS A 42 -33.78 23.30 8.45
CA HIS A 42 -32.97 22.16 8.86
C HIS A 42 -33.13 21.02 7.85
N SER A 43 -32.48 21.19 6.71
CA SER A 43 -31.80 20.06 6.05
C SER A 43 -30.32 20.41 6.02
N GLY A 44 -29.63 20.12 7.13
CA GLY A 44 -28.22 19.81 7.01
C GLY A 44 -28.15 18.56 6.15
N GLN A 45 -28.09 18.72 4.83
CA GLN A 45 -27.66 17.65 3.94
C GLN A 45 -26.33 17.17 4.52
N PRO A 46 -26.19 15.91 4.96
CA PRO A 46 -24.87 15.38 5.19
C PRO A 46 -24.20 15.45 3.83
N SER A 47 -23.19 16.31 3.71
CA SER A 47 -22.40 16.50 2.50
C SER A 47 -22.13 15.10 1.93
N GLY A 48 -22.65 14.81 0.74
CA GLY A 48 -22.78 13.46 0.19
C GLY A 48 -21.47 12.75 -0.14
N HIS A 49 -20.35 13.28 0.33
CA HIS A 49 -19.01 12.78 0.09
C HIS A 49 -18.52 12.05 1.33
N LEU A 50 -18.37 10.73 1.21
CA LEU A 50 -17.73 9.90 2.23
C LEU A 50 -16.28 9.68 1.82
N GLU A 51 -15.34 10.16 2.63
CA GLU A 51 -13.90 9.98 2.40
C GLU A 51 -13.25 9.34 3.63
N GLY A 52 -12.15 8.62 3.43
CA GLY A 52 -11.40 8.01 4.52
C GLY A 52 -10.27 7.12 4.03
N ASN A 53 -9.80 6.21 4.90
CA ASN A 53 -8.74 5.26 4.56
C ASN A 53 -9.12 3.82 4.96
N LEU A 54 -8.82 2.86 4.09
CA LEU A 54 -9.07 1.43 4.36
C LEU A 54 -8.32 0.89 5.59
N ALA A 55 -7.26 1.56 6.04
CA ALA A 55 -6.55 1.21 7.27
C ALA A 55 -7.45 1.34 8.51
N GLU A 56 -8.43 2.24 8.47
CA GLU A 56 -9.37 2.51 9.56
C GLU A 56 -10.70 1.79 9.35
N PHE A 57 -11.12 1.64 8.09
CA PHE A 57 -12.39 1.02 7.73
C PHE A 57 -12.20 0.04 6.57
N PRO A 58 -12.09 -1.28 6.84
CA PRO A 58 -11.79 -2.29 5.83
C PRO A 58 -12.78 -2.30 4.67
N PHE A 59 -12.30 -2.68 3.48
CA PHE A 59 -13.08 -2.61 2.24
C PHE A 59 -14.41 -3.39 2.32
N SER A 60 -14.40 -4.62 2.85
CA SER A 60 -15.61 -5.44 3.01
C SER A 60 -16.67 -4.76 3.89
N ALA A 61 -16.24 -4.18 5.01
CA ALA A 61 -17.10 -3.43 5.91
C ALA A 61 -17.64 -2.14 5.27
N LEU A 62 -16.80 -1.42 4.51
CA LEU A 62 -17.19 -0.22 3.77
C LEU A 62 -18.25 -0.50 2.72
N VAL A 63 -18.04 -1.50 1.87
CA VAL A 63 -19.03 -1.90 0.88
C VAL A 63 -20.30 -2.39 1.57
N GLY A 64 -20.18 -3.21 2.63
CA GLY A 64 -21.32 -3.67 3.42
C GLY A 64 -22.17 -2.52 4.00
N ALA A 65 -21.54 -1.47 4.51
CA ALA A 65 -22.23 -0.29 5.03
C ALA A 65 -22.94 0.53 3.92
N LEU A 66 -22.30 0.68 2.75
CA LEU A 66 -22.93 1.35 1.60
C LEU A 66 -24.13 0.55 1.08
N MET A 67 -24.03 -0.78 1.09
CA MET A 67 -25.12 -1.69 0.74
C MET A 67 -26.28 -1.59 1.73
N SER A 68 -26.00 -1.64 3.05
CA SER A 68 -27.04 -1.59 4.08
C SER A 68 -27.78 -0.25 4.15
N THR A 69 -27.13 0.83 3.72
CA THR A 69 -27.71 2.17 3.65
C THR A 69 -28.40 2.47 2.31
N GLY A 70 -28.43 1.51 1.38
CA GLY A 70 -29.12 1.66 0.10
C GLY A 70 -28.48 2.70 -0.83
N ARG A 71 -27.17 2.97 -0.69
CA ARG A 71 -26.50 4.05 -1.42
C ARG A 71 -26.40 3.73 -2.92
N THR A 72 -26.47 4.78 -3.72
CA THR A 72 -26.23 4.77 -5.17
C THR A 72 -25.08 5.71 -5.49
N GLY A 73 -24.09 5.23 -6.24
CA GLY A 73 -22.92 6.00 -6.60
C GLY A 73 -21.67 5.14 -6.83
N GLN A 74 -20.52 5.79 -6.87
CA GLN A 74 -19.22 5.17 -7.13
C GLN A 74 -18.32 5.30 -5.90
N LEU A 75 -17.75 4.19 -5.45
CA LEU A 75 -16.65 4.15 -4.51
C LEU A 75 -15.33 4.09 -5.28
N LEU A 76 -14.48 5.08 -5.10
CA LEU A 76 -13.14 5.19 -5.67
C LEU A 76 -12.10 4.84 -4.61
N LEU A 77 -11.11 4.03 -4.98
CA LEU A 77 -9.94 3.68 -4.19
C LEU A 77 -8.69 3.98 -5.00
N ARG A 78 -7.71 4.67 -4.42
CA ARG A 78 -6.47 4.99 -5.14
C ARG A 78 -5.23 4.68 -4.32
N THR A 79 -4.32 3.93 -4.92
CA THR A 79 -2.95 3.73 -4.43
C THR A 79 -1.99 4.20 -5.52
N PRO A 80 -0.68 4.39 -5.24
CA PRO A 80 0.28 4.83 -6.25
C PRO A 80 0.38 3.93 -7.50
N TYR A 81 -0.05 2.67 -7.41
CA TYR A 81 0.10 1.66 -8.45
C TYR A 81 -1.22 0.98 -8.85
N LEU A 82 -2.35 1.37 -8.27
CA LEU A 82 -3.65 0.76 -8.53
C LEU A 82 -4.78 1.73 -8.25
N GLU A 83 -5.76 1.74 -9.15
CA GLU A 83 -7.04 2.40 -8.94
C GLU A 83 -8.18 1.39 -8.97
N GLY A 84 -9.05 1.49 -7.97
CA GLY A 84 -10.24 0.66 -7.80
C GLY A 84 -11.50 1.48 -7.88
N GLU A 85 -12.52 0.92 -8.51
CA GLU A 85 -13.84 1.53 -8.67
C GLU A 85 -14.90 0.47 -8.35
N VAL A 86 -15.88 0.83 -7.54
CA VAL A 86 -17.03 -0.03 -7.23
C VAL A 86 -18.30 0.80 -7.37
N PHE A 87 -19.22 0.36 -8.21
CA PHE A 87 -20.47 1.06 -8.45
C PHE A 87 -21.61 0.35 -7.73
N LEU A 88 -22.40 1.15 -7.02
CA LEU A 88 -23.57 0.70 -6.29
C LEU A 88 -24.83 1.36 -6.86
N GLN A 89 -25.91 0.60 -6.95
CA GLN A 89 -27.24 1.08 -7.26
C GLN A 89 -28.23 0.54 -6.23
N ASN A 90 -28.88 1.43 -5.49
CA ASN A 90 -29.85 1.11 -4.45
C ASN A 90 -29.32 0.08 -3.44
N GLY A 91 -28.04 0.23 -3.05
CA GLY A 91 -27.36 -0.70 -2.15
C GLY A 91 -26.93 -2.04 -2.76
N GLN A 92 -27.04 -2.22 -4.09
CA GLN A 92 -26.52 -3.38 -4.80
C GLN A 92 -25.24 -3.04 -5.54
N VAL A 93 -24.20 -3.86 -5.40
CA VAL A 93 -22.98 -3.72 -6.20
C VAL A 93 -23.24 -4.27 -7.61
N VAL A 94 -23.15 -3.41 -8.62
CA VAL A 94 -23.51 -3.71 -10.02
C VAL A 94 -22.28 -3.78 -10.94
N HIS A 95 -21.19 -3.13 -10.54
CA HIS A 95 -19.94 -3.15 -11.27
C HIS A 95 -18.76 -2.94 -10.32
N ALA A 96 -17.65 -3.58 -10.62
CA ALA A 96 -16.37 -3.32 -9.97
C ALA A 96 -15.26 -3.40 -11.01
N ARG A 97 -14.26 -2.55 -10.86
CA ARG A 97 -13.13 -2.46 -11.77
C ARG A 97 -11.87 -2.13 -11.00
N VAL A 98 -10.77 -2.76 -11.38
CA VAL A 98 -9.43 -2.41 -10.92
C VAL A 98 -8.54 -2.19 -12.12
N ARG A 99 -7.74 -1.12 -12.09
CA ARG A 99 -6.79 -0.78 -13.14
C ARG A 99 -5.40 -0.50 -12.58
N SER A 100 -4.38 -0.91 -13.33
CA SER A 100 -2.97 -0.60 -13.08
C SER A 100 -2.26 -0.47 -14.43
N GLY A 101 -1.93 0.75 -14.83
CA GLY A 101 -1.43 1.02 -16.19
C GLY A 101 -2.47 0.60 -17.23
N GLU A 102 -2.07 -0.26 -18.17
CA GLU A 102 -2.94 -0.78 -19.25
C GLU A 102 -3.78 -2.00 -18.84
N LYS A 103 -3.48 -2.61 -17.68
CA LYS A 103 -4.22 -3.80 -17.21
C LYS A 103 -5.50 -3.41 -16.51
N VAL A 104 -6.57 -4.15 -16.81
CA VAL A 104 -7.90 -3.98 -16.21
C VAL A 104 -8.44 -5.34 -15.77
N LEU A 105 -9.03 -5.37 -14.58
CA LEU A 105 -9.78 -6.49 -14.04
C LEU A 105 -11.18 -5.99 -13.66
N GLU A 106 -12.23 -6.73 -14.00
CA GLU A 106 -13.61 -6.31 -13.76
C GLU A 106 -14.44 -7.39 -13.06
N GLY A 107 -15.58 -6.97 -12.52
CA GLY A 107 -16.57 -7.85 -11.92
C GLY A 107 -16.11 -8.47 -10.61
N GLU A 108 -16.35 -9.77 -10.46
CA GLU A 108 -16.16 -10.44 -9.18
C GLU A 108 -14.69 -10.54 -8.77
N GLU A 109 -13.80 -10.77 -9.74
CA GLU A 109 -12.36 -10.86 -9.48
C GLU A 109 -11.77 -9.51 -9.04
N ALA A 110 -12.34 -8.41 -9.55
CA ALA A 110 -12.01 -7.06 -9.08
C ALA A 110 -12.39 -6.87 -7.60
N LEU A 111 -13.56 -7.35 -7.17
CA LEU A 111 -13.96 -7.31 -5.75
C LEU A 111 -13.03 -8.16 -4.87
N ASP A 112 -12.67 -9.35 -5.35
CA ASP A 112 -11.75 -10.23 -4.63
C ASP A 112 -10.39 -9.54 -4.44
N LEU A 113 -9.85 -8.91 -5.49
CA LEU A 113 -8.60 -8.15 -5.44
C LEU A 113 -8.68 -6.97 -4.46
N LEU A 114 -9.74 -6.16 -4.53
CA LEU A 114 -9.94 -4.99 -3.68
C LEU A 114 -10.03 -5.37 -2.20
N THR A 115 -10.59 -6.54 -1.89
CA THR A 115 -10.68 -7.06 -0.50
C THR A 115 -9.31 -7.32 0.11
N GLY A 116 -8.29 -7.58 -0.71
CA GLY A 116 -6.91 -7.75 -0.24
C GLY A 116 -6.18 -6.46 0.10
N ILE A 117 -6.73 -5.30 -0.29
CA ILE A 117 -6.09 -3.99 -0.06
C ILE A 117 -6.28 -3.59 1.39
N LYS A 118 -5.18 -3.52 2.14
CA LYS A 118 -5.20 -3.17 3.57
C LYS A 118 -5.19 -1.66 3.82
N ARG A 119 -4.68 -0.87 2.87
CA ARG A 119 -4.49 0.59 3.02
C ARG A 119 -4.65 1.28 1.68
N ALA A 120 -5.66 2.14 1.59
CA ALA A 120 -5.86 3.05 0.47
C ALA A 120 -6.79 4.18 0.91
N PRO A 121 -6.53 5.44 0.52
CA PRO A 121 -7.56 6.46 0.57
C PRO A 121 -8.74 6.04 -0.32
N TYR A 122 -9.95 6.31 0.16
CA TYR A 122 -11.17 6.10 -0.58
C TYR A 122 -12.04 7.36 -0.60
N ARG A 123 -12.88 7.46 -1.62
CA ARG A 123 -13.90 8.49 -1.78
C ARG A 123 -15.16 7.87 -2.36
N PHE A 124 -16.32 8.19 -1.81
CA PHE A 124 -17.61 7.88 -2.40
C PHE A 124 -18.20 9.11 -3.09
N GLU A 125 -18.60 8.92 -4.34
CA GLU A 125 -19.25 9.92 -5.17
C GLU A 125 -20.70 9.49 -5.42
N PRO A 126 -21.68 10.21 -4.84
CA PRO A 126 -23.09 9.85 -4.96
C PRO A 126 -23.58 10.07 -6.40
N GLU A 127 -24.62 9.31 -6.79
CA GLU A 127 -25.36 9.50 -8.05
C GLU A 127 -24.54 9.28 -9.34
N VAL A 128 -23.34 8.70 -9.23
CA VAL A 128 -22.56 8.26 -10.39
C VAL A 128 -23.09 6.93 -10.91
N SER A 129 -23.45 6.89 -12.19
CA SER A 129 -23.91 5.66 -12.87
C SER A 129 -22.74 4.79 -13.34
N PRO A 130 -22.86 3.45 -13.31
CA PRO A 130 -21.85 2.55 -13.85
C PRO A 130 -21.77 2.66 -15.39
N PRO A 131 -20.59 2.40 -15.98
CA PRO A 131 -20.44 2.34 -17.43
C PRO A 131 -21.22 1.16 -18.04
N HIS A 132 -21.20 0.01 -17.36
CA HIS A 132 -21.91 -1.22 -17.69
C HIS A 132 -22.06 -2.07 -16.43
N THR A 133 -22.90 -3.10 -16.49
CA THR A 133 -23.14 -4.03 -15.38
C THR A 133 -22.30 -5.28 -15.60
N THR A 134 -21.37 -5.57 -14.69
CA THR A 134 -20.57 -6.82 -14.70
C THR A 134 -20.97 -7.79 -13.62
N LEU A 135 -21.78 -7.34 -12.67
CA LEU A 135 -22.28 -8.12 -11.55
C LEU A 135 -23.79 -8.12 -11.64
N LEU A 136 -24.42 -9.30 -11.58
CA LEU A 136 -25.87 -9.41 -11.63
C LEU A 136 -26.58 -8.73 -10.43
N GLY A 137 -25.82 -8.28 -9.43
CA GLY A 137 -26.34 -7.70 -8.20
C GLY A 137 -27.04 -8.74 -7.33
N GLY A 138 -27.06 -8.54 -6.01
CA GLY A 138 -27.83 -9.38 -5.08
C GLY A 138 -27.05 -9.91 -3.89
N LEU A 139 -27.65 -10.88 -3.20
CA LEU A 139 -27.21 -11.42 -1.90
C LEU A 139 -25.87 -12.18 -1.95
N ALA A 140 -25.35 -12.46 -3.15
CA ALA A 140 -24.07 -13.16 -3.32
C ALA A 140 -22.85 -12.28 -2.98
N VAL A 141 -22.95 -10.96 -3.19
CA VAL A 141 -21.80 -10.05 -3.00
C VAL A 141 -21.32 -10.00 -1.54
N PRO A 142 -22.18 -9.84 -0.51
CA PRO A 142 -21.72 -9.85 0.88
C PRO A 142 -21.06 -11.16 1.29
N ALA A 143 -21.64 -12.30 0.88
CA ALA A 143 -21.07 -13.61 1.15
C ALA A 143 -19.69 -13.78 0.50
N ARG A 144 -19.55 -13.33 -0.75
CA ARG A 144 -18.28 -13.34 -1.47
C ARG A 144 -17.23 -12.46 -0.81
N LEU A 145 -17.58 -11.22 -0.43
CA LEU A 145 -16.64 -10.32 0.26
C LEU A 145 -16.13 -10.94 1.56
N ALA A 146 -17.02 -11.58 2.33
CA ALA A 146 -16.64 -12.28 3.56
C ALA A 146 -15.70 -13.48 3.28
N GLU A 147 -15.97 -14.25 2.22
CA GLU A 147 -15.12 -15.37 1.82
C GLU A 147 -13.74 -14.89 1.34
N ALA A 148 -13.71 -13.88 0.47
CA ALA A 148 -12.47 -13.28 -0.02
C ALA A 148 -11.64 -12.72 1.15
N GLU A 149 -12.28 -12.05 2.11
CA GLU A 149 -11.61 -11.54 3.32
C GLU A 149 -10.99 -12.66 4.14
N ALA A 150 -11.73 -13.76 4.35
CA ALA A 150 -11.23 -14.92 5.08
C ALA A 150 -10.00 -15.54 4.38
N GLN A 151 -10.04 -15.64 3.05
CA GLN A 151 -8.90 -16.12 2.26
C GLN A 151 -7.69 -15.18 2.39
N TRP A 152 -7.89 -13.87 2.21
CA TRP A 152 -6.82 -12.87 2.32
C TRP A 152 -6.19 -12.79 3.69
N ARG A 153 -6.97 -13.01 4.76
CA ARG A 153 -6.48 -13.01 6.15
C ARG A 153 -5.41 -14.08 6.39
N GLY A 154 -5.49 -15.21 5.69
CA GLY A 154 -4.50 -16.28 5.74
C GLY A 154 -3.23 -16.01 4.92
N LEU A 155 -3.18 -14.93 4.13
CA LEU A 155 -2.07 -14.63 3.22
C LEU A 155 -1.18 -13.54 3.79
N SER A 156 0.12 -13.84 3.83
CA SER A 156 1.17 -12.88 4.18
C SER A 156 1.89 -12.40 2.92
N LEU A 157 1.26 -11.49 2.18
CA LEU A 157 1.92 -10.69 1.14
C LEU A 157 2.41 -9.35 1.74
N PRO A 158 3.44 -8.71 1.13
CA PRO A 158 3.81 -7.34 1.45
C PRO A 158 2.61 -6.39 1.40
N VAL A 159 2.60 -5.42 2.31
CA VAL A 159 1.53 -4.40 2.36
C VAL A 159 1.57 -3.49 1.13
N ASP A 160 2.76 -3.28 0.57
CA ASP A 160 2.98 -2.49 -0.63
C ASP A 160 3.03 -3.40 -1.87
N TRP A 161 1.98 -3.38 -2.69
CA TRP A 161 1.92 -4.16 -3.93
C TRP A 161 2.64 -3.49 -5.10
N GLY A 162 3.28 -2.33 -4.87
CA GLY A 162 4.23 -1.73 -5.80
C GLY A 162 5.61 -2.39 -5.78
N TYR A 163 5.86 -3.32 -4.84
CA TYR A 163 7.12 -4.06 -4.79
C TYR A 163 7.27 -4.97 -6.01
N VAL A 164 8.50 -5.06 -6.50
CA VAL A 164 8.89 -5.91 -7.62
C VAL A 164 9.33 -7.27 -7.11
N LEU A 165 8.87 -8.29 -7.80
CA LEU A 165 9.19 -9.67 -7.54
C LEU A 165 10.51 -10.03 -8.21
N ARG A 166 11.44 -10.59 -7.44
CA ARG A 166 12.76 -11.03 -7.93
C ARG A 166 13.12 -12.42 -7.42
N LEU A 167 13.82 -13.19 -8.24
CA LEU A 167 14.46 -14.42 -7.83
C LEU A 167 15.67 -14.10 -6.94
N PRO A 168 15.85 -14.81 -5.82
CA PRO A 168 16.99 -14.60 -4.93
C PRO A 168 18.31 -14.92 -5.65
N ALA A 169 19.32 -14.05 -5.51
CA ALA A 169 20.63 -14.26 -6.11
C ALA A 169 21.39 -15.47 -5.52
N LYS A 170 21.01 -15.88 -4.30
CA LYS A 170 21.51 -17.07 -3.62
C LYS A 170 20.31 -17.91 -3.19
N GLY A 171 19.90 -18.85 -4.04
CA GLY A 171 18.78 -19.74 -3.79
C GLY A 171 19.23 -21.11 -3.26
N GLY A 172 18.45 -21.69 -2.36
CA GLY A 172 18.47 -23.12 -2.07
C GLY A 172 17.63 -23.91 -3.08
N ALA A 173 17.79 -25.23 -3.12
CA ALA A 173 16.88 -26.08 -3.87
C ALA A 173 15.51 -26.11 -3.16
N VAL A 174 14.46 -25.73 -3.89
CA VAL A 174 13.08 -25.71 -3.39
C VAL A 174 12.23 -26.56 -4.32
N GLU A 175 11.46 -27.50 -3.76
CA GLU A 175 10.49 -28.27 -4.53
C GLU A 175 9.23 -27.45 -4.79
N LEU A 176 8.91 -27.25 -6.07
CA LEU A 176 7.75 -26.47 -6.50
C LEU A 176 6.80 -27.34 -7.31
N GLY A 177 5.51 -27.22 -7.02
CA GLY A 177 4.48 -27.77 -7.89
C GLY A 177 4.47 -27.11 -9.28
N PRO A 178 3.91 -27.78 -10.29
CA PRO A 178 3.95 -27.29 -11.68
C PRO A 178 3.25 -25.94 -11.88
N GLU A 179 2.23 -25.63 -11.07
CA GLU A 179 1.57 -24.32 -11.10
C GLU A 179 2.43 -23.22 -10.49
N ALA A 180 3.04 -23.46 -9.33
CA ALA A 180 3.94 -22.51 -8.69
C ALA A 180 5.16 -22.21 -9.59
N LEU A 181 5.70 -23.23 -10.26
CA LEU A 181 6.79 -23.07 -11.23
C LEU A 181 6.38 -22.20 -12.43
N ARG A 182 5.17 -22.41 -12.98
CA ARG A 182 4.64 -21.60 -14.09
C ARG A 182 4.46 -20.13 -13.70
N VAL A 183 3.99 -19.87 -12.48
CA VAL A 183 3.90 -18.49 -11.96
C VAL A 183 5.29 -17.92 -11.77
N LEU A 184 6.20 -18.65 -11.11
CA LEU A 184 7.58 -18.20 -10.87
C LEU A 184 8.29 -17.77 -12.15
N ALA A 185 8.15 -18.55 -13.24
CA ALA A 185 8.74 -18.26 -14.54
C ALA A 185 8.22 -16.96 -15.21
N GLN A 186 7.11 -16.40 -14.73
CA GLN A 186 6.44 -15.26 -15.34
C GLN A 186 6.43 -14.00 -14.47
N VAL A 187 6.90 -14.06 -13.22
CA VAL A 187 6.77 -12.95 -12.25
C VAL A 187 8.03 -12.11 -12.08
N GLU A 188 9.19 -12.59 -12.57
CA GLU A 188 10.45 -11.85 -12.46
C GLU A 188 10.34 -10.44 -13.05
N GLY A 189 10.74 -9.44 -12.25
CA GLY A 189 10.73 -8.03 -12.64
C GLY A 189 9.35 -7.37 -12.65
N LYS A 190 8.26 -8.10 -12.37
CA LYS A 190 6.90 -7.54 -12.31
C LYS A 190 6.57 -7.05 -10.91
N ARG A 191 5.71 -6.03 -10.83
CA ARG A 191 5.14 -5.62 -9.54
C ARG A 191 4.11 -6.64 -9.05
N ILE A 192 3.97 -6.81 -7.75
CA ILE A 192 2.96 -7.70 -7.14
C ILE A 192 1.58 -7.41 -7.73
N VAL A 193 1.21 -6.13 -7.84
CA VAL A 193 -0.08 -5.71 -8.37
C VAL A 193 -0.32 -6.15 -9.81
N GLU A 194 0.72 -6.15 -10.65
CA GLU A 194 0.61 -6.54 -12.07
C GLU A 194 0.42 -8.05 -12.22
N VAL A 195 0.89 -8.83 -11.26
CA VAL A 195 0.68 -10.28 -11.19
C VAL A 195 -0.72 -10.59 -10.68
N LEU A 196 -1.19 -9.85 -9.68
CA LEU A 196 -2.52 -10.03 -9.10
C LEU A 196 -3.65 -9.52 -9.99
N LEU A 197 -3.40 -8.54 -10.88
CA LEU A 197 -4.28 -8.12 -11.97
C LEU A 197 -4.29 -9.16 -13.11
N ALA A 198 -4.73 -10.36 -12.78
CA ALA A 198 -4.99 -11.44 -13.72
C ALA A 198 -6.09 -12.35 -13.15
N PRO A 199 -6.80 -13.09 -14.02
CA PRO A 199 -7.85 -13.98 -13.57
C PRO A 199 -7.39 -15.00 -12.52
N GLY A 200 -8.24 -15.26 -11.54
CA GLY A 200 -7.94 -16.09 -10.38
C GLY A 200 -7.01 -15.40 -9.37
N THR A 201 -7.22 -14.10 -9.11
CA THR A 201 -6.42 -13.29 -8.17
C THR A 201 -6.15 -13.98 -6.83
N LEU A 202 -7.17 -14.54 -6.16
CA LEU A 202 -7.00 -15.22 -4.86
C LEU A 202 -6.07 -16.44 -4.96
N ARG A 203 -6.13 -17.17 -6.08
CA ARG A 203 -5.23 -18.29 -6.36
C ARG A 203 -3.80 -17.80 -6.58
N LEU A 204 -3.61 -16.74 -7.36
CA LEU A 204 -2.28 -16.14 -7.58
C LEU A 204 -1.70 -15.60 -6.28
N ALA A 205 -2.51 -14.97 -5.44
CA ALA A 205 -2.11 -14.49 -4.13
C ALA A 205 -1.63 -15.62 -3.21
N ARG A 206 -2.31 -16.78 -3.21
CA ARG A 206 -1.85 -17.99 -2.50
C ARG A 206 -0.50 -18.48 -3.01
N ILE A 207 -0.32 -18.54 -4.32
CA ILE A 207 0.95 -18.99 -4.93
C ILE A 207 2.08 -18.02 -4.57
N LEU A 208 1.86 -16.71 -4.71
CA LEU A 208 2.84 -15.69 -4.31
C LEU A 208 3.17 -15.78 -2.83
N HIS A 209 2.17 -15.96 -1.96
CA HIS A 209 2.38 -16.16 -0.54
C HIS A 209 3.32 -17.34 -0.27
N THR A 210 3.05 -18.50 -0.88
CA THR A 210 3.90 -19.68 -0.74
C THR A 210 5.32 -19.44 -1.27
N LEU A 211 5.47 -18.86 -2.47
CA LEU A 211 6.79 -18.58 -3.06
C LEU A 211 7.63 -17.62 -2.20
N LEU A 212 7.01 -16.59 -1.64
CA LEU A 212 7.66 -15.63 -0.74
C LEU A 212 8.04 -16.29 0.60
N GLN A 213 7.16 -17.12 1.17
CA GLN A 213 7.45 -17.83 2.43
C GLN A 213 8.58 -18.85 2.30
N MET A 214 8.68 -19.52 1.15
CA MET A 214 9.75 -20.48 0.87
C MET A 214 11.07 -19.81 0.49
N GLY A 215 11.08 -18.48 0.30
CA GLY A 215 12.25 -17.75 -0.21
C GLY A 215 12.59 -18.09 -1.66
N ALA A 216 11.66 -18.68 -2.43
CA ALA A 216 11.84 -18.89 -3.86
C ALA A 216 11.67 -17.59 -4.67
N LEU A 217 11.04 -16.60 -4.04
CA LEU A 217 10.82 -15.27 -4.57
C LEU A 217 11.04 -14.24 -3.46
N GLU A 218 11.55 -13.08 -3.82
CA GLU A 218 11.71 -11.93 -2.95
C GLU A 218 10.85 -10.78 -3.49
N ALA A 219 10.28 -9.98 -2.58
CA ALA A 219 9.58 -8.76 -2.93
C ALA A 219 10.42 -7.57 -2.46
N VAL A 220 10.98 -6.84 -3.42
CA VAL A 220 11.84 -5.69 -3.16
C VAL A 220 11.14 -4.40 -3.60
N PRO A 221 11.33 -3.28 -2.89
CA PRO A 221 10.77 -2.02 -3.35
C PRO A 221 11.32 -1.65 -4.73
N LEU A 222 10.44 -1.21 -5.63
CA LEU A 222 10.87 -0.59 -6.89
C LEU A 222 11.43 0.79 -6.56
N VAL A 223 12.73 0.86 -6.35
CA VAL A 223 13.39 2.14 -6.12
C VAL A 223 13.90 2.68 -7.45
N GLU A 224 13.05 3.41 -8.16
CA GLU A 224 13.48 4.25 -9.29
C GLU A 224 14.05 5.55 -8.74
N VAL A 225 15.29 5.49 -8.23
CA VAL A 225 16.03 6.72 -7.98
C VAL A 225 16.56 7.22 -9.32
N PRO A 226 16.30 8.49 -9.71
CA PRO A 226 16.88 9.03 -10.93
C PRO A 226 18.41 8.92 -10.86
N PRO A 227 19.09 8.58 -11.97
CA PRO A 227 20.54 8.58 -12.02
C PRO A 227 21.07 9.94 -11.58
N ALA A 228 21.96 9.96 -10.58
CA ALA A 228 22.64 11.18 -10.20
C ALA A 228 23.89 11.32 -11.04
N SER A 229 24.08 12.49 -11.66
CA SER A 229 25.30 12.76 -12.40
C SER A 229 26.32 13.45 -11.51
N LEU A 230 27.41 12.75 -11.20
CA LEU A 230 28.41 13.18 -10.23
C LEU A 230 29.79 13.34 -10.90
N LEU A 231 30.59 14.26 -10.35
CA LEU A 231 31.98 14.44 -10.77
C LEU A 231 32.91 13.55 -9.97
N VAL A 232 33.78 12.81 -10.66
CA VAL A 232 34.76 11.93 -10.04
C VAL A 232 35.78 12.73 -9.22
N LEU A 233 35.93 12.36 -7.95
CA LEU A 233 36.90 12.91 -7.01
C LEU A 233 37.83 11.77 -6.53
N PRO A 234 39.14 11.86 -6.76
CA PRO A 234 40.09 10.92 -6.19
C PRO A 234 40.12 11.00 -4.66
N ILE A 235 40.00 9.85 -4.02
CA ILE A 235 40.17 9.67 -2.59
C ILE A 235 41.47 8.90 -2.35
N TYR A 236 42.37 9.49 -1.58
CA TYR A 236 43.60 8.85 -1.15
C TYR A 236 43.31 7.88 0.00
N GLY A 237 43.77 6.63 -0.14
CA GLY A 237 43.63 5.61 0.88
C GLY A 237 43.81 4.19 0.31
N PRO A 238 44.10 3.20 1.17
CA PRO A 238 44.15 1.80 0.76
C PRO A 238 42.74 1.24 0.53
N GLY A 239 42.62 0.33 -0.45
CA GLY A 239 41.39 -0.43 -0.73
C GLY A 239 40.82 -0.19 -2.13
N SER A 240 39.79 -0.96 -2.46
CA SER A 240 39.02 -0.85 -3.70
C SER A 240 37.58 -1.32 -3.48
N GLY A 241 36.68 -0.96 -4.40
CA GLY A 241 35.28 -1.41 -4.39
C GLY A 241 34.32 -0.56 -3.55
N VAL A 242 34.77 0.57 -3.01
CA VAL A 242 33.94 1.51 -2.22
C VAL A 242 33.85 2.87 -2.92
N ALA A 243 32.63 3.30 -3.18
CA ALA A 243 32.30 4.62 -3.68
C ALA A 243 31.78 5.52 -2.55
N TYR A 244 32.30 6.73 -2.46
CA TYR A 244 31.88 7.73 -1.49
C TYR A 244 30.96 8.76 -2.14
N VAL A 245 29.83 9.04 -1.51
CA VAL A 245 28.90 10.08 -1.94
C VAL A 245 28.61 11.03 -0.79
N ASP A 246 28.09 12.21 -1.13
CA ASP A 246 27.71 13.21 -0.13
C ASP A 246 26.69 12.65 0.87
N GLU A 247 26.80 13.05 2.13
CA GLU A 247 25.91 12.61 3.21
C GLU A 247 24.44 12.92 2.94
N ALA A 248 24.13 14.09 2.36
CA ALA A 248 22.74 14.46 2.07
C ALA A 248 22.15 13.56 0.97
N LEU A 249 22.94 13.29 -0.08
CA LEU A 249 22.55 12.42 -1.19
C LEU A 249 22.40 10.96 -0.72
N TYR A 250 23.33 10.49 0.12
CA TYR A 250 23.23 9.17 0.74
C TYR A 250 21.96 9.04 1.60
N ALA A 251 21.66 10.05 2.42
CA ALA A 251 20.49 10.05 3.28
C ALA A 251 19.18 10.08 2.48
N GLU A 252 19.14 10.81 1.37
CA GLU A 252 18.01 10.81 0.44
C GLU A 252 17.76 9.42 -0.13
N TRP A 253 18.81 8.78 -0.65
CA TRP A 253 18.72 7.41 -1.16
C TRP A 253 18.38 6.39 -0.08
N ALA A 254 19.01 6.47 1.10
CA ALA A 254 18.70 5.59 2.23
C ALA A 254 17.24 5.72 2.69
N ARG A 255 16.69 6.94 2.68
CA ARG A 255 15.28 7.20 3.01
C ARG A 255 14.33 6.67 1.95
N ALA A 256 14.71 6.75 0.68
CA ALA A 256 13.93 6.24 -0.44
C ALA A 256 13.96 4.70 -0.51
N ILE A 257 15.14 4.10 -0.34
CA ILE A 257 15.39 2.67 -0.50
C ILE A 257 15.00 1.87 0.75
N ARG A 258 15.21 2.43 1.95
CA ARG A 258 14.92 1.81 3.27
C ARG A 258 15.57 0.44 3.52
N HIS A 259 16.54 0.06 2.67
CA HIS A 259 17.34 -1.15 2.76
C HIS A 259 18.82 -0.83 2.47
N GLY A 260 19.72 -1.77 2.72
CA GLY A 260 21.10 -1.65 2.27
C GLY A 260 21.15 -1.64 0.74
N PHE A 261 21.92 -0.72 0.16
CA PHE A 261 22.04 -0.57 -1.28
C PHE A 261 23.50 -0.42 -1.70
N ARG A 262 23.75 -0.68 -2.98
CA ARG A 262 25.01 -0.48 -3.68
C ARG A 262 24.86 0.59 -4.74
N LEU A 263 25.97 1.05 -5.27
CA LEU A 263 25.99 2.05 -6.33
C LEU A 263 26.45 1.41 -7.62
N ARG A 264 25.63 1.47 -8.66
CA ARG A 264 26.07 1.16 -10.02
C ARG A 264 26.47 2.42 -10.75
N LEU A 265 27.72 2.46 -11.21
CA LEU A 265 28.24 3.50 -12.07
C LEU A 265 27.83 3.21 -13.52
N ARG A 266 27.60 4.24 -14.32
CA ARG A 266 27.38 4.16 -15.78
C ARG A 266 27.96 5.40 -16.46
N PRO A 267 28.80 5.24 -17.50
CA PRO A 267 29.81 4.20 -17.69
C PRO A 267 31.04 4.44 -16.77
N PRO A 268 31.76 3.38 -16.33
CA PRO A 268 31.57 1.96 -16.65
C PRO A 268 30.52 1.28 -15.77
N GLU A 269 29.81 0.27 -16.30
CA GLU A 269 28.76 -0.52 -15.61
C GLU A 269 29.31 -1.38 -14.46
N VAL A 270 29.71 -0.74 -13.36
CA VAL A 270 30.32 -1.40 -12.21
C VAL A 270 29.53 -1.12 -10.95
N VAL A 271 29.32 -2.16 -10.15
CA VAL A 271 28.61 -2.09 -8.87
C VAL A 271 29.63 -2.00 -7.73
N MET A 272 29.45 -1.04 -6.84
CA MET A 272 30.36 -0.75 -5.73
C MET A 272 29.58 -0.59 -4.42
N GLU A 273 30.22 -0.87 -3.29
CA GLU A 273 29.65 -0.48 -1.99
C GLU A 273 29.61 1.04 -1.89
N VAL A 274 28.57 1.59 -1.28
CA VAL A 274 28.41 3.04 -1.12
C VAL A 274 28.53 3.45 0.34
N ARG A 275 29.32 4.49 0.59
CA ARG A 275 29.49 5.07 1.92
C ARG A 275 29.26 6.58 1.90
N PRO A 276 28.61 7.14 2.92
CA PRO A 276 28.50 8.58 3.07
C PRO A 276 29.87 9.18 3.41
N ARG A 277 30.16 10.36 2.88
CA ARG A 277 31.30 11.19 3.27
C ARG A 277 30.87 12.67 3.30
N PRO A 278 31.25 13.42 4.34
CA PRO A 278 30.91 14.83 4.41
C PRO A 278 31.73 15.65 3.40
N ASN A 279 31.17 16.79 2.98
CA ASN A 279 31.83 17.83 2.17
C ASN A 279 32.23 17.41 0.74
N ILE A 280 31.46 16.52 0.11
CA ILE A 280 31.65 16.18 -1.31
C ILE A 280 30.37 16.34 -2.16
N PRO A 281 29.68 17.51 -2.08
CA PRO A 281 28.42 17.71 -2.79
C PRO A 281 28.62 17.61 -4.31
N GLY A 282 27.74 16.85 -4.98
CA GLY A 282 27.80 16.63 -6.43
C GLY A 282 29.02 15.86 -6.92
N ARG A 283 29.75 15.18 -6.02
CA ARG A 283 30.97 14.43 -6.35
C ARG A 283 30.86 12.97 -5.94
N LEU A 284 31.52 12.12 -6.73
CA LEU A 284 31.70 10.70 -6.45
C LEU A 284 33.16 10.47 -6.05
N GLY A 285 33.40 10.18 -4.78
CA GLY A 285 34.70 9.80 -4.27
C GLY A 285 35.05 8.37 -4.66
N LEU A 286 36.13 8.16 -5.42
CA LEU A 286 36.65 6.84 -5.77
C LEU A 286 38.10 6.71 -5.30
N LEU A 287 38.47 5.52 -4.83
CA LEU A 287 39.86 5.22 -4.44
C LEU A 287 40.76 5.16 -5.68
N GLU A 288 42.05 5.44 -5.52
CA GLU A 288 42.99 5.48 -6.65
C GLU A 288 43.06 4.16 -7.43
N GLU A 289 42.95 3.03 -6.73
CA GLU A 289 42.95 1.70 -7.36
C GLU A 289 41.72 1.53 -8.27
N ASP A 290 40.55 1.96 -7.80
CA ASP A 290 39.31 1.95 -8.57
C ASP A 290 39.38 2.91 -9.77
N LEU A 291 39.95 4.11 -9.60
CA LEU A 291 40.16 5.05 -10.70
C LEU A 291 41.02 4.46 -11.82
N ARG A 292 42.13 3.81 -11.46
CA ARG A 292 43.02 3.14 -12.43
C ARG A 292 42.30 1.97 -13.11
N ARG A 293 41.57 1.15 -12.35
CA ARG A 293 40.83 -0.01 -12.87
C ARG A 293 39.71 0.39 -13.83
N LEU A 294 38.96 1.44 -13.46
CA LEU A 294 37.81 1.94 -14.21
C LEU A 294 38.19 2.95 -15.30
N ARG A 295 39.48 3.31 -15.40
CA ARG A 295 40.03 4.31 -16.35
C ARG A 295 39.36 5.69 -16.23
N LEU A 296 38.93 6.05 -15.02
CA LEU A 296 38.31 7.33 -14.71
C LEU A 296 39.35 8.33 -14.19
N ARG A 297 39.13 9.61 -14.48
CA ARG A 297 39.98 10.74 -14.08
C ARG A 297 39.20 11.71 -13.21
N ARG A 298 39.93 12.54 -12.47
CA ARG A 298 39.34 13.62 -11.69
C ARG A 298 38.54 14.55 -12.60
N GLY A 299 37.30 14.82 -12.20
CA GLY A 299 36.39 15.70 -12.95
C GLY A 299 35.62 15.00 -14.06
N ASP A 300 35.82 13.71 -14.30
CA ASP A 300 34.97 12.95 -15.21
C ASP A 300 33.55 12.91 -14.65
N LYS A 301 32.57 13.04 -15.55
CA LYS A 301 31.15 12.98 -15.20
C LYS A 301 30.67 11.56 -15.37
N VAL A 302 30.15 10.98 -14.29
CA VAL A 302 29.61 9.61 -14.27
C VAL A 302 28.17 9.64 -13.76
N GLU A 303 27.32 8.82 -14.35
CA GLU A 303 25.99 8.59 -13.80
C GLU A 303 26.06 7.48 -12.76
N VAL A 304 25.37 7.68 -11.65
CA VAL A 304 25.30 6.71 -10.58
C VAL A 304 23.85 6.40 -10.24
N VAL A 305 23.55 5.12 -10.14
CA VAL A 305 22.22 4.61 -9.83
C VAL A 305 22.33 3.74 -8.59
N PRO A 306 21.64 4.07 -7.49
CA PRO A 306 21.60 3.18 -6.34
C PRO A 306 20.72 1.96 -6.67
N GLU A 307 21.19 0.77 -6.29
CA GLU A 307 20.49 -0.48 -6.50
C GLU A 307 20.57 -1.39 -5.28
N VAL A 308 19.49 -2.15 -5.04
CA VAL A 308 19.37 -3.17 -3.98
C VAL A 308 19.76 -4.53 -4.53
#